data_AF-A0A2D5YL82-F1
#
_entry.id   AF-A0A2D5YL82-F1
#
_cell.length_a   1.000
_cell.length_b   1.000
_cell.length_c   1.000
_cell.angle_alpha   90.00
_cell.angle_beta   90.00
_cell.angle_gamma   90.00
#
_symmetry.space_group_name_H-M   'P 1'
#
loop_
_entity.id
_entity.type
_entity.pdbx_description
1 polymer ?
#
loop_
_entity_poly.entity_id
_entity_poly.type
_entity_poly.pdbx_seq_one_letter_code
_entity_poly.pdbx_strand_id
1 'polypeptide(L)'
;MFMKKSKTFSFFSIFILLVFAFNAYPQKKSKIVYKYKKFEKINLGEISVEGDLGAPGEVTISRRYLKKFKNRLPSKPNFNFEMMKGLERIR
;
A
#
# COMPACT_ATOMS: atom_id res chain seq x y z
N MET A 1 12.20 50.90 -30.54
CA MET A 1 12.92 50.01 -31.48
C MET A 1 12.26 48.63 -31.44
N PHE A 2 11.23 48.40 -32.27
CA PHE A 2 10.48 47.14 -32.27
C PHE A 2 11.08 46.19 -33.33
N MET A 3 11.81 45.19 -32.86
CA MET A 3 12.36 44.12 -33.70
C MET A 3 11.20 43.27 -34.25
N LYS A 4 10.98 43.31 -35.57
CA LYS A 4 10.08 42.38 -36.26
C LYS A 4 10.62 40.96 -36.07
N LYS A 5 9.97 40.18 -35.20
CA LYS A 5 10.29 38.74 -35.04
C LYS A 5 10.03 38.03 -36.37
N SER A 6 11.06 37.36 -36.89
CA SER A 6 10.97 36.55 -38.10
C SER A 6 9.94 35.43 -37.92
N LYS A 7 9.01 35.28 -38.86
CA LYS A 7 8.01 34.18 -38.85
C LYS A 7 8.69 32.81 -38.88
N THR A 8 9.85 32.69 -39.52
CA THR A 8 10.61 31.42 -39.60
C THR A 8 11.12 30.99 -38.23
N PHE A 9 11.50 31.93 -37.37
CA PHE A 9 11.92 31.66 -35.99
C PHE A 9 10.75 31.16 -35.13
N SER A 10 9.53 31.68 -35.38
CA SER A 10 8.33 31.20 -34.69
C SER A 10 7.96 29.78 -35.10
N PHE A 11 8.07 29.43 -36.39
CA PHE A 11 7.82 28.06 -36.86
C PHE A 11 8.85 27.07 -36.31
N PHE A 12 10.12 27.46 -36.22
CA PHE A 12 11.17 26.63 -35.63
C PHE A 12 10.93 26.36 -34.13
N SER A 13 10.51 27.38 -33.38
CA SER A 13 10.13 27.24 -31.97
C SER A 13 8.96 26.27 -31.76
N ILE A 14 7.94 26.35 -32.62
CA ILE A 14 6.78 25.45 -32.59
C ILE A 14 7.18 24.00 -32.90
N PHE A 15 8.09 23.81 -33.86
CA PHE A 15 8.60 22.48 -34.20
C PHE A 15 9.36 21.85 -33.02
N ILE A 16 10.18 22.63 -32.31
CA ILE A 16 10.90 22.17 -31.10
C ILE A 16 9.93 21.75 -30.00
N LEU A 17 8.87 22.53 -29.75
CA LEU A 17 7.85 22.19 -28.75
C LEU A 17 7.11 20.90 -29.10
N LEU A 18 6.90 20.63 -30.40
CA LEU A 18 6.23 19.41 -30.86
C LEU A 18 7.07 18.15 -30.55
N VAL A 19 8.39 18.21 -30.73
CA VAL A 19 9.31 17.08 -30.46
C VAL A 19 9.32 16.68 -28.97
N PHE A 20 9.21 17.65 -28.06
CA PHE A 20 9.15 17.36 -26.62
C PHE A 20 7.84 16.67 -26.21
N ALA A 21 6.72 16.97 -26.86
CA ALA A 21 5.42 16.37 -26.53
C ALA A 21 5.38 14.85 -26.80
N PHE A 22 6.12 14.35 -27.79
CA PHE A 22 6.15 12.92 -28.13
C PHE A 22 6.95 12.04 -27.14
N ASN A 23 7.73 12.63 -26.24
CA ASN A 23 8.55 11.88 -25.27
C ASN A 23 7.83 11.56 -23.95
N ALA A 24 6.54 11.90 -23.82
CA ALA A 24 5.74 11.61 -22.64
C ALA A 24 5.26 10.14 -22.61
N TYR A 25 6.19 9.19 -22.52
CA TYR A 25 5.86 7.79 -22.30
C TYR A 25 5.55 7.53 -20.81
N PRO A 26 4.42 6.91 -20.45
CA PRO A 26 4.17 6.51 -19.07
C PRO A 26 5.19 5.44 -18.67
N GLN A 27 5.97 5.71 -17.61
CA GLN A 27 6.86 4.71 -17.03
C GLN A 27 6.03 3.48 -16.66
N LYS A 28 6.30 2.34 -17.32
CA LYS A 28 5.67 1.06 -16.99
C LYS A 28 5.94 0.80 -15.51
N LYS A 29 4.88 0.77 -14.69
CA LYS A 29 4.97 0.44 -13.27
C LYS A 29 5.69 -0.90 -13.16
N SER A 30 6.95 -0.86 -12.72
CA SER A 30 7.74 -2.07 -12.54
C SER A 30 6.98 -2.99 -11.60
N LYS A 31 6.94 -4.29 -11.91
CA LYS A 31 6.27 -5.28 -11.07
C LYS A 31 7.02 -5.35 -9.74
N ILE A 32 6.48 -4.70 -8.71
CA ILE A 32 7.04 -4.73 -7.36
C ILE A 32 6.82 -6.14 -6.81
N VAL A 33 7.86 -6.97 -6.83
CA VAL A 33 7.84 -8.31 -6.22
C VAL A 33 8.24 -8.16 -4.75
N TYR A 34 7.25 -8.14 -3.86
CA TYR A 34 7.48 -8.14 -2.42
C TYR A 34 8.08 -9.49 -1.99
N LYS A 35 9.37 -9.49 -1.62
CA LYS A 35 10.02 -10.65 -1.01
C LYS A 35 9.87 -10.56 0.50
N TYR A 36 9.12 -11.49 1.10
CA TYR A 36 9.05 -11.62 2.55
C TYR A 36 10.38 -12.17 3.08
N LYS A 37 10.86 -11.63 4.21
CA LYS A 37 12.07 -12.13 4.90
C LYS A 37 11.78 -13.56 5.38
N LYS A 38 12.36 -14.56 4.72
CA LYS A 38 12.14 -15.99 4.99
C LYS A 38 13.02 -16.48 6.14
N PHE A 39 12.75 -16.03 7.36
CA PHE A 39 13.43 -16.45 8.58
C PHE A 39 14.79 -15.79 8.80
N GLU A 40 14.92 -15.16 9.96
CA GLU A 40 16.17 -14.72 10.55
C GLU A 40 16.55 -15.76 11.59
N LYS A 41 17.74 -16.36 11.48
CA LYS A 41 18.27 -17.18 12.56
C LYS A 41 18.70 -16.23 13.67
N ILE A 42 17.86 -16.08 14.67
CA ILE A 42 18.18 -15.33 15.88
C ILE A 42 19.05 -16.27 16.73
N ASN A 43 20.35 -15.96 16.82
CA ASN A 43 21.23 -16.63 17.78
C ASN A 43 20.90 -16.09 19.17
N LEU A 44 20.12 -16.85 19.91
CA LEU A 44 19.66 -16.50 21.24
C LEU A 44 20.69 -16.85 22.35
N GLY A 45 22.00 -16.93 22.06
CA GLY A 45 23.06 -17.19 23.06
C GLY A 45 22.69 -18.19 24.19
N GLU A 46 23.24 -17.97 25.39
CA GLU A 46 22.62 -18.46 26.62
C GLU A 46 21.56 -17.45 27.05
N ILE A 47 20.29 -17.68 26.71
CA ILE A 47 19.20 -17.03 27.46
C ILE A 47 19.13 -17.72 28.81
N SER A 48 19.87 -17.20 29.78
CA SER A 48 19.60 -17.43 31.19
C SER A 48 18.40 -16.55 31.57
N VAL A 49 17.25 -17.19 31.79
CA VAL A 49 16.15 -16.52 32.48
C VAL A 49 16.48 -16.56 33.97
N GLU A 50 17.22 -15.57 34.45
CA GLU A 50 17.40 -15.34 35.89
C GLU A 50 16.03 -14.97 36.47
N GLY A 51 15.40 -15.94 37.14
CA GLY A 51 14.04 -15.85 37.69
C GLY A 51 13.87 -14.92 38.90
N ASP A 52 14.79 -13.97 39.11
CA ASP A 52 14.76 -13.02 40.23
C ASP A 52 14.34 -11.60 39.82
N LEU A 53 14.22 -11.32 38.52
CA LEU A 53 13.59 -10.09 38.06
C LEU A 53 12.09 -10.34 37.98
N GLY A 54 11.38 -9.85 39.00
CA GLY A 54 9.93 -9.96 39.18
C GLY A 54 9.16 -9.84 37.88
N ALA A 55 8.10 -10.65 37.78
CA ALA A 55 7.23 -10.85 36.62
C ALA A 55 7.34 -9.71 35.60
N PRO A 56 7.70 -9.98 34.31
CA PRO A 56 7.86 -8.91 33.33
C PRO A 56 6.63 -8.03 33.35
N GLY A 57 6.79 -6.80 33.84
CA GLY A 57 5.71 -5.85 34.01
C GLY A 57 5.11 -5.56 32.65
N GLU A 58 3.97 -6.19 32.36
CA GLU A 58 3.25 -6.24 31.09
C GLU A 58 4.13 -6.36 29.83
N VAL A 59 4.13 -7.54 29.19
CA VAL A 59 4.54 -7.66 27.79
C VAL A 59 3.53 -6.90 26.91
N THR A 60 3.69 -5.59 26.83
CA THR A 60 2.84 -4.72 26.03
C THR A 60 3.35 -4.74 24.60
N ILE A 61 2.62 -5.44 23.73
CA ILE A 61 2.84 -5.36 22.29
C ILE A 61 2.51 -3.92 21.87
N SER A 62 3.44 -3.26 21.17
CA SER A 62 3.20 -1.94 20.62
C SER A 62 1.91 -1.95 19.79
N ARG A 63 1.04 -0.94 19.98
CA ARG A 63 -0.24 -0.87 19.26
C ARG A 63 0.04 -0.89 17.76
N ARG A 64 -0.15 -2.05 17.14
CA ARG A 64 0.00 -2.23 15.70
C ARG A 64 -0.92 -1.22 15.04
N TYR A 65 -0.41 -0.40 14.13
CA TYR A 65 -1.25 0.54 13.37
C TYR A 65 -2.38 -0.24 12.70
N LEU A 66 -3.58 -0.16 13.27
CA LEU A 66 -4.78 -0.75 12.69
C LEU A 66 -5.11 0.06 11.44
N LYS A 67 -4.66 -0.45 10.29
CA LYS A 67 -5.02 0.12 8.99
C LYS A 67 -6.54 0.06 8.88
N LYS A 68 -7.20 1.23 8.96
CA LYS A 68 -8.64 1.33 8.71
C LYS A 68 -8.87 1.00 7.24
N PHE A 69 -9.37 -0.20 6.97
CA PHE A 69 -9.73 -0.61 5.63
C PHE A 69 -10.93 0.22 5.18
N LYS A 70 -10.81 0.91 4.03
CA LYS A 70 -11.93 1.67 3.44
C LYS A 70 -13.06 0.76 2.94
N ASN A 71 -12.76 -0.53 2.73
CA ASN A 71 -13.75 -1.49 2.28
C ASN A 71 -14.68 -1.86 3.42
N ARG A 72 -15.93 -1.38 3.35
CA ARG A 72 -17.00 -1.83 4.25
C ARG A 72 -17.45 -3.21 3.76
N LEU A 73 -17.63 -4.15 4.69
CA LEU A 73 -18.27 -5.42 4.34
C LEU A 73 -19.69 -5.13 3.81
N PRO A 74 -20.17 -5.90 2.83
CA PRO A 74 -21.53 -5.75 2.34
C PRO A 74 -22.51 -5.90 3.50
N SER A 75 -23.36 -4.89 3.71
CA SER A 75 -24.41 -4.94 4.72
C SER A 75 -25.51 -5.87 4.26
N LYS A 76 -25.94 -6.78 5.14
CA LYS A 76 -27.02 -7.71 4.88
C LYS A 76 -28.18 -7.40 5.84
N PRO A 77 -29.21 -6.65 5.40
CA PRO A 77 -30.25 -6.15 6.30
C PRO A 77 -31.05 -7.27 6.99
N ASN A 78 -31.20 -8.42 6.33
CA ASN A 78 -31.98 -9.55 6.83
C ASN A 78 -31.10 -10.73 7.28
N PHE A 79 -29.86 -10.47 7.71
CA PHE A 79 -28.91 -11.52 8.10
C PHE A 79 -29.50 -12.52 9.09
N ASN A 80 -30.12 -12.04 10.17
CA ASN A 80 -30.68 -12.90 11.23
C ASN A 80 -31.81 -13.80 10.70
N PHE A 81 -32.73 -13.26 9.91
CA PHE A 81 -33.84 -14.02 9.35
C PHE A 81 -33.35 -15.15 8.43
N GLU A 82 -32.37 -14.86 7.56
CA GLU A 82 -31.81 -15.86 6.67
C GLU A 82 -31.02 -16.95 7.41
N MET A 83 -30.30 -16.58 8.47
CA MET A 83 -29.60 -17.56 9.32
C MET A 83 -30.56 -18.51 10.02
N MET A 84 -31.68 -18.00 10.55
CA MET A 84 -32.71 -18.83 11.18
C MET A 84 -33.35 -19.81 10.19
N LYS A 85 -33.69 -19.34 8.97
CA LYS A 85 -34.21 -20.21 7.90
C LYS A 85 -33.22 -21.30 7.49
N GLY A 86 -31.92 -21.03 7.59
CA GLY A 86 -30.87 -22.03 7.35
C GLY A 86 -30.83 -23.11 8.44
N LEU A 87 -30.96 -22.73 9.71
CA LEU A 87 -30.99 -23.67 10.84
C LEU A 87 -32.22 -24.57 10.81
N GLU A 88 -33.38 -24.04 10.39
CA GLU A 88 -34.60 -24.83 10.23
C GLU A 88 -34.48 -25.96 9.19
N ARG A 89 -33.60 -25.82 8.18
CA ARG A 89 -33.36 -26.89 7.20
C ARG A 89 -32.47 -28.01 7.71
N ILE A 90 -31.72 -27.77 8.78
CA ILE A 90 -30.80 -28.75 9.36
C ILE A 90 -31.52 -29.65 10.37
N ARG A 91 -32.68 -29.21 10.88
CA ARG A 91 -33.52 -29.95 11.82
C ARG A 91 -34.57 -30.79 11.11
#